data_AF-A0A9P4XF45-F1
#
_entry.id   AF-A0A9P4XF45-F1
#
_cell.length_a   1.000
_cell.length_b   1.000
_cell.length_c   1.000
_cell.angle_alpha   90.00
_cell.angle_beta   90.00
_cell.angle_gamma   90.00
#
_symmetry.space_group_name_H-M   'P 1'
#
loop_
_entity.id
_entity.type
_entity.pdbx_description
1 polymer ?
#
loop_
_entity_poly.entity_id
_entity_poly.type
_entity_poly.pdbx_seq_one_letter_code
_entity_poly.pdbx_strand_id
1 'polypeptide(L)'
;MRQVGVWRSLWLRKSKYPQDTVYSMMHLLGVEIEVDYNRSREDLIAEVVRKTSTSFPSWLDIMEHGAPRELRQRLFPTIPTLDVQQTPIFTLEKQPVPVEEYILTQTYMKIFNIKILIPAAASSDNSDLVCTEIFEIQNNRANEPLVVNGYGEACHWNLSNADSTHVMLMGAEDFIIPTNAFIQHLAAYEIKKSKSGAWECFPGHGGVPKEFVGKTRRSHMRIGGSPGSKITECDCADGG
;
A
#
# COMPACT_ATOMS: atom_id res chain seq x y z
N MET A 1 0.39 7.70 -13.90
CA MET A 1 1.57 7.05 -14.52
C MET A 1 2.90 7.78 -14.25
N ARG A 2 3.02 9.11 -14.45
CA ARG A 2 4.29 9.83 -14.18
C ARG A 2 4.82 9.64 -12.74
N GLN A 3 3.98 9.80 -11.72
CA GLN A 3 4.43 9.73 -10.33
C GLN A 3 4.96 8.34 -9.93
N VAL A 4 4.35 7.25 -10.41
CA VAL A 4 4.83 5.87 -10.16
C VAL A 4 6.24 5.68 -10.72
N GLY A 5 6.50 6.14 -11.94
CA GLY A 5 7.84 6.08 -12.53
C GLY A 5 8.88 6.89 -11.74
N VAL A 6 8.49 8.04 -11.17
CA VAL A 6 9.36 8.84 -10.30
C VAL A 6 9.69 8.08 -9.01
N TRP A 7 8.71 7.44 -8.37
CA TRP A 7 8.93 6.61 -7.20
C TRP A 7 9.79 5.37 -7.48
N ARG A 8 9.56 4.67 -8.59
CA ARG A 8 10.43 3.56 -9.02
C ARG A 8 11.87 4.02 -9.24
N SER A 9 12.03 5.19 -9.87
CA SER A 9 13.35 5.80 -10.07
C SER A 9 14.03 6.10 -8.73
N LEU A 10 13.30 6.58 -7.73
CA LEU A 10 13.81 6.82 -6.37
C LEU A 10 14.35 5.52 -5.74
N TRP A 11 13.66 4.39 -5.88
CA TRP A 11 14.07 3.09 -5.33
C TRP A 11 15.28 2.46 -6.04
N LEU A 12 15.47 2.77 -7.32
CA LEU A 12 16.57 2.24 -8.14
C LEU A 12 17.81 3.16 -8.16
N ARG A 13 17.68 4.40 -7.66
CA ARG A 13 18.72 5.41 -7.81
C ARG A 13 19.90 5.15 -6.88
N LYS A 14 21.10 5.28 -7.44
CA LYS A 14 22.37 5.33 -6.72
C LYS A 14 22.73 6.80 -6.45
N SER A 15 23.21 7.11 -5.25
CA SER A 15 23.71 8.44 -4.92
C SER A 15 24.83 8.36 -3.89
N LYS A 16 25.76 9.32 -3.94
CA LYS A 16 26.78 9.52 -2.91
C LYS A 16 26.15 9.99 -1.59
N TYR A 17 25.10 10.81 -1.68
CA TYR A 17 24.30 11.24 -0.53
C TYR A 17 22.88 10.68 -0.67
N PRO A 18 22.41 9.81 0.24
CA PRO A 18 21.08 9.22 0.16
C PRO A 18 19.95 10.26 0.06
N GLN A 19 20.09 11.42 0.70
CA GLN A 19 19.11 12.50 0.68
C GLN A 19 18.90 13.11 -0.71
N ASP A 20 19.96 13.17 -1.55
CA ASP A 20 19.86 13.69 -2.93
C ASP A 20 18.87 12.91 -3.77
N THR A 21 18.69 11.61 -3.47
CA THR A 21 17.70 10.78 -4.15
C THR A 21 16.29 11.35 -3.98
N VAL A 22 15.97 11.88 -2.80
CA VAL A 22 14.67 12.48 -2.48
C VAL A 22 14.57 13.90 -3.04
N TYR A 23 15.57 14.75 -2.76
CA TYR A 23 15.55 16.16 -3.20
C TYR A 23 15.44 16.31 -4.72
N SER A 24 16.11 15.45 -5.47
CA SER A 24 16.06 15.48 -6.94
C SER A 24 14.70 15.06 -7.53
N MET A 25 13.81 14.45 -6.74
CA MET A 25 12.51 13.96 -7.19
C MET A 25 11.33 14.82 -6.71
N MET A 26 11.54 15.71 -5.73
CA MET A 26 10.46 16.46 -5.08
C MET A 26 9.62 17.26 -6.10
N HIS A 27 10.26 17.99 -7.02
CA HIS A 27 9.55 18.73 -8.07
C HIS A 27 8.84 17.83 -9.09
N LEU A 28 9.35 16.62 -9.35
CA LEU A 28 8.69 15.67 -10.23
C LEU A 28 7.43 15.06 -9.60
N LEU A 29 7.41 14.98 -8.27
CA LEU A 29 6.24 14.59 -7.47
C LEU A 29 5.32 15.77 -7.13
N GLY A 30 5.71 17.00 -7.46
CA GLY A 30 4.94 18.21 -7.16
C GLY A 30 4.92 18.58 -5.67
N VAL A 31 5.94 18.18 -4.92
CA VAL A 31 6.08 18.49 -3.49
C VAL A 31 7.32 19.33 -3.24
N GLU A 32 7.25 20.11 -2.16
CA GLU A 32 8.36 20.91 -1.66
C GLU A 32 8.64 20.50 -0.22
N ILE A 33 9.90 20.13 0.06
CA ILE A 33 10.40 19.79 1.39
C ILE A 33 11.65 20.63 1.65
N GLU A 34 11.92 20.96 2.90
CA GLU A 34 13.12 21.70 3.27
C GLU A 34 14.38 20.87 3.03
N VAL A 35 15.41 21.48 2.43
CA VAL A 35 16.70 20.84 2.20
C VAL A 35 17.53 20.89 3.48
N ASP A 36 17.62 19.77 4.17
CA ASP A 36 18.45 19.57 5.37
C ASP A 36 19.17 18.21 5.31
N TYR A 37 20.49 18.23 5.16
CA TYR A 37 21.30 17.00 5.09
C TYR A 37 21.52 16.33 6.45
N ASN A 38 21.10 16.96 7.55
CA ASN A 38 21.11 16.32 8.87
C ASN A 38 19.93 15.36 9.06
N ARG A 39 18.90 15.46 8.22
CA ARG A 39 17.75 14.55 8.24
C ARG A 39 18.10 13.20 7.62
N SER A 40 17.51 12.14 8.17
CA SER A 40 17.59 10.82 7.54
C SER A 40 16.82 10.81 6.22
N ARG A 41 17.23 9.94 5.30
CA ARG A 41 16.49 9.74 4.04
C ARG A 41 15.08 9.23 4.32
N GLU A 42 14.95 8.38 5.34
CA GLU A 42 13.72 7.76 5.78
C GLU A 42 12.70 8.83 6.22
N ASP A 43 13.15 9.83 6.98
CA ASP A 43 12.31 10.97 7.39
C ASP A 43 11.85 11.83 6.20
N LEU A 44 12.76 12.06 5.25
CA LEU A 44 12.46 12.83 4.03
C LEU A 44 11.45 12.09 3.14
N ILE A 45 11.64 10.79 2.95
CA ILE A 45 10.71 9.93 2.23
C ILE A 45 9.33 9.95 2.91
N ALA A 46 9.29 9.80 4.24
CA ALA A 46 8.03 9.83 4.98
C ALA A 46 7.31 11.18 4.84
N GLU A 47 8.02 12.31 4.80
CA GLU A 47 7.41 13.61 4.51
C GLU A 47 6.84 13.69 3.09
N VAL A 48 7.57 13.21 2.09
CA VAL A 48 7.10 13.17 0.69
C VAL A 48 5.84 12.31 0.55
N VAL A 49 5.79 11.16 1.21
CA VAL A 49 4.58 10.30 1.28
C VAL A 49 3.40 11.09 1.84
N ARG A 50 3.58 11.75 2.98
CA ARG A 50 2.52 12.55 3.61
C ARG A 50 2.02 13.69 2.72
N LYS A 51 2.91 14.31 1.95
CA LYS A 51 2.54 15.40 1.04
C LYS A 51 1.86 14.91 -0.25
N THR A 52 2.09 13.67 -0.66
CA THR A 52 1.50 13.07 -1.88
C THR A 52 0.27 12.20 -1.62
N SER A 53 -0.01 11.89 -0.35
CA SER A 53 -1.01 10.91 0.07
C SER A 53 -2.45 11.25 -0.27
N THR A 54 -2.77 12.54 -0.28
CA THR A 54 -4.12 13.04 -0.49
C THR A 54 -4.51 13.10 -1.96
N SER A 55 -3.54 13.25 -2.87
CA SER A 55 -3.80 13.35 -4.31
C SER A 55 -3.76 11.99 -5.00
N PHE A 56 -2.68 11.22 -4.80
CA PHE A 56 -2.44 9.99 -5.55
C PHE A 56 -1.33 9.18 -4.87
N PRO A 57 -1.65 8.10 -4.13
CA PRO A 57 -0.67 7.36 -3.34
C PRO A 57 0.17 6.40 -4.20
N SER A 58 0.87 6.93 -5.21
CA SER A 58 1.59 6.15 -6.22
C SER A 58 2.72 5.27 -5.68
N TRP A 59 3.22 5.52 -4.46
CA TRP A 59 4.21 4.66 -3.83
C TRP A 59 3.65 3.26 -3.49
N LEU A 60 2.33 3.09 -3.48
CA LEU A 60 1.70 1.79 -3.25
C LEU A 60 1.88 0.83 -4.45
N ASP A 61 2.16 1.39 -5.64
CA ASP A 61 2.23 0.71 -6.94
C ASP A 61 3.66 0.57 -7.51
N ILE A 62 4.68 0.74 -6.65
CA ILE A 62 6.07 0.69 -7.10
C ILE A 62 6.60 -0.74 -7.23
N MET A 63 6.05 -1.66 -6.44
CA MET A 63 6.53 -3.01 -6.27
C MET A 63 5.40 -4.02 -6.42
N GLU A 64 5.75 -5.25 -6.80
CA GLU A 64 4.80 -6.36 -6.90
C GLU A 64 3.98 -6.51 -5.61
N HIS A 65 2.74 -6.99 -5.75
CA HIS A 65 1.83 -7.12 -4.62
C HIS A 65 2.41 -7.99 -3.49
N GLY A 66 3.14 -9.06 -3.84
CA GLY A 66 3.85 -9.95 -2.92
C GLY A 66 5.24 -9.48 -2.47
N ALA A 67 5.67 -8.29 -2.90
CA ALA A 67 6.98 -7.79 -2.59
C ALA A 67 7.15 -7.42 -1.11
N PRO A 68 8.39 -7.32 -0.62
CA PRO A 68 8.64 -7.12 0.79
C PRO A 68 8.23 -5.72 1.24
N ARG A 69 7.18 -5.69 2.04
CA ARG A 69 6.76 -4.49 2.77
C ARG A 69 7.12 -4.73 4.23
N GLU A 70 7.63 -3.72 4.90
CA GLU A 70 7.87 -3.84 6.32
C GLU A 70 6.51 -4.02 6.98
N LEU A 71 6.20 -5.26 7.40
CA LEU A 71 4.87 -5.69 7.85
C LEU A 71 4.33 -4.86 9.03
N ARG A 72 5.22 -4.10 9.69
CA ARG A 72 4.93 -3.19 10.80
C ARG A 72 4.75 -1.73 10.37
N GLN A 73 5.10 -1.38 9.14
CA GLN A 73 5.09 -0.02 8.61
C GLN A 73 4.16 0.14 7.40
N ARG A 74 2.85 0.23 7.67
CA ARG A 74 2.05 1.32 7.07
C ARG A 74 1.84 1.28 5.54
N LEU A 75 1.55 0.10 4.96
CA LEU A 75 1.44 -0.08 3.49
C LEU A 75 2.67 0.41 2.70
N PHE A 76 3.72 0.82 3.39
CA PHE A 76 4.86 1.51 2.85
C PHE A 76 5.88 0.46 2.39
N PRO A 77 6.41 0.59 1.16
CA PRO A 77 7.47 -0.31 0.72
C PRO A 77 8.69 -0.17 1.62
N THR A 78 9.36 -1.28 1.87
CA THR A 78 10.65 -1.29 2.58
C THR A 78 11.60 -0.31 1.88
N ILE A 79 12.30 0.53 2.66
CA ILE A 79 13.29 1.44 2.08
C ILE A 79 14.58 0.64 1.83
N PRO A 80 15.10 0.62 0.59
CA PRO A 80 16.26 -0.19 0.27
C PRO A 80 17.53 0.40 0.85
N THR A 81 18.47 -0.48 1.21
CA THR A 81 19.83 -0.09 1.58
C THR A 81 20.56 0.34 0.31
N LEU A 82 21.09 1.56 0.33
CA LEU A 82 21.94 2.08 -0.74
C LEU A 82 23.37 2.09 -0.24
N ASP A 83 24.22 1.27 -0.87
CA ASP A 83 25.66 1.44 -0.80
C ASP A 83 26.15 2.13 -2.09
N VAL A 84 27.20 2.94 -1.96
CA VAL A 84 27.75 3.74 -3.05
C VAL A 84 28.17 2.79 -4.18
N GLN A 85 27.63 3.02 -5.39
CA GLN A 85 27.86 2.25 -6.61
C GLN A 85 27.26 0.83 -6.68
N GLN A 86 26.71 0.29 -5.60
CA GLN A 86 26.04 -1.02 -5.63
C GLN A 86 24.57 -0.92 -6.06
N THR A 87 24.03 -2.01 -6.59
CA THR A 87 22.59 -2.10 -6.87
C THR A 87 21.83 -2.02 -5.55
N PRO A 88 20.75 -1.21 -5.46
CA PRO A 88 19.95 -1.14 -4.24
C PRO A 88 19.43 -2.53 -3.85
N ILE A 89 19.47 -2.85 -2.56
CA ILE A 89 19.00 -4.14 -2.02
C ILE A 89 17.96 -3.95 -0.92
N PHE A 90 17.04 -4.90 -0.80
CA PHE A 90 16.29 -5.13 0.43
C PHE A 90 17.05 -6.11 1.33
N THR A 91 16.95 -5.93 2.65
CA THR A 91 17.44 -6.91 3.62
C THR A 91 16.25 -7.65 4.22
N LEU A 92 15.96 -8.83 3.70
CA LEU A 92 14.81 -9.65 4.07
C LEU A 92 15.28 -10.86 4.85
N GLU A 93 14.82 -11.05 6.08
CA GLU A 93 15.24 -12.20 6.90
C GLU A 93 16.78 -12.38 6.94
N LYS A 94 17.52 -11.26 6.89
CA LYS A 94 18.99 -11.18 6.81
C LYS A 94 19.62 -11.58 5.48
N GLN A 95 18.83 -11.84 4.44
CA GLN A 95 19.29 -12.06 3.07
C GLN A 95 19.19 -10.76 2.26
N PRO A 96 20.27 -10.38 1.55
CA PRO A 96 20.20 -9.27 0.60
C PRO A 96 19.49 -9.73 -0.68
N VAL A 97 18.48 -8.98 -1.13
CA VAL A 97 17.78 -9.23 -2.41
C VAL A 97 17.79 -7.95 -3.25
N PRO A 98 18.17 -8.00 -4.54
CA PRO A 98 18.11 -6.85 -5.43
C PRO A 98 16.72 -6.22 -5.51
N VAL A 99 16.64 -4.90 -5.42
CA VAL A 99 15.37 -4.17 -5.51
C VAL A 99 14.69 -4.39 -6.87
N GLU A 100 15.49 -4.49 -7.93
CA GLU A 100 15.00 -4.67 -9.30
C GLU A 100 14.14 -5.93 -9.49
N GLU A 101 14.33 -6.96 -8.67
CA GLU A 101 13.52 -8.20 -8.70
C GLU A 101 12.06 -7.95 -8.30
N TYR A 102 11.79 -6.86 -7.57
CA TYR A 102 10.45 -6.54 -7.06
C TYR A 102 9.85 -5.28 -7.69
N ILE A 103 10.63 -4.50 -8.44
CA ILE A 103 10.12 -3.29 -9.09
C ILE A 103 9.28 -3.69 -10.31
N LEU A 104 8.03 -3.25 -10.30
CA LEU A 104 7.12 -3.48 -11.42
C LEU A 104 7.59 -2.73 -12.66
N THR A 105 7.67 -3.43 -13.79
CA THR A 105 8.00 -2.80 -15.09
C THR A 105 6.82 -2.77 -16.06
N GLN A 106 5.75 -3.56 -15.82
CA GLN A 106 4.66 -3.76 -16.79
C GLN A 106 3.23 -3.65 -16.23
N THR A 107 3.07 -3.50 -14.92
CA THR A 107 1.76 -3.28 -14.29
C THR A 107 1.72 -1.92 -13.59
N TYR A 108 0.52 -1.36 -13.49
CA TYR A 108 0.27 -0.16 -12.72
C TYR A 108 -1.17 -0.09 -12.22
N MET A 109 -1.34 0.61 -11.10
CA MET A 109 -2.64 1.01 -10.58
C MET A 109 -3.17 2.20 -11.37
N LYS A 110 -4.31 1.98 -12.04
CA LYS A 110 -4.99 3.04 -12.78
C LYS A 110 -5.79 3.95 -11.86
N ILE A 111 -6.40 3.36 -10.83
CA ILE A 111 -7.22 4.07 -9.84
C ILE A 111 -6.85 3.54 -8.46
N PHE A 112 -6.59 4.44 -7.52
CA PHE A 112 -6.52 4.10 -6.11
C PHE A 112 -7.91 4.25 -5.48
N ASN A 113 -8.41 3.18 -4.89
CA ASN A 113 -9.64 3.20 -4.08
C ASN A 113 -9.32 3.38 -2.58
N ILE A 114 -8.05 3.50 -2.21
CA ILE A 114 -7.59 3.81 -0.86
C ILE A 114 -7.19 5.29 -0.75
N LYS A 115 -7.54 5.91 0.39
CA LYS A 115 -7.04 7.24 0.79
C LYS A 115 -6.21 7.06 2.06
N ILE A 116 -5.04 7.68 2.08
CA ILE A 116 -4.11 7.65 3.22
C ILE A 116 -4.26 8.99 3.96
N LEU A 117 -4.86 8.97 5.15
CA LEU A 117 -5.26 10.14 5.92
C LEU A 117 -4.21 10.50 6.99
N ILE A 118 -2.94 10.52 6.62
CA ILE A 118 -1.85 10.91 7.54
C ILE A 118 -1.83 12.44 7.62
N PRO A 119 -2.06 13.07 8.79
CA PRO A 119 -1.89 14.52 8.91
C PRO A 119 -0.42 14.90 8.70
N ALA A 120 -0.17 16.02 8.01
CA ALA A 120 1.20 16.53 7.81
C ALA A 120 1.96 16.78 9.14
N ALA A 121 1.23 16.98 10.24
CA ALA A 121 1.77 17.41 11.54
C ALA A 121 1.76 16.33 12.65
N ALA A 122 1.46 15.05 12.38
CA ALA A 122 1.22 14.06 13.45
C ALA A 122 1.92 12.73 13.16
N SER A 123 2.34 11.90 14.12
CA SER A 123 2.57 11.94 15.57
C SER A 123 3.44 10.70 15.85
N SER A 124 4.01 10.58 17.04
CA SER A 124 4.85 9.44 17.47
C SER A 124 4.19 8.05 17.42
N ASP A 125 2.88 7.95 17.17
CA ASP A 125 2.09 6.74 17.41
C ASP A 125 2.17 5.65 16.33
N ASN A 126 3.04 5.82 15.35
CA ASN A 126 3.37 4.80 14.36
C ASN A 126 2.24 4.15 13.54
N SER A 127 1.03 4.73 13.53
CA SER A 127 -0.13 4.23 12.77
C SER A 127 -0.49 5.11 11.58
N ASP A 128 -0.97 4.47 10.52
CA ASP A 128 -1.55 5.14 9.35
C ASP A 128 -3.07 4.96 9.36
N LEU A 129 -3.78 6.08 9.37
CA LEU A 129 -5.23 6.08 9.17
C LEU A 129 -5.51 5.94 7.68
N VAL A 130 -6.20 4.88 7.29
CA VAL A 130 -6.62 4.65 5.92
C VAL A 130 -8.14 4.73 5.83
N CYS A 131 -8.61 5.19 4.68
CA CYS A 131 -10.02 5.20 4.31
C CYS A 131 -10.17 4.40 3.03
N THR A 132 -10.92 3.30 3.05
CA THR A 132 -11.17 2.43 1.89
C THR A 132 -12.36 1.50 2.14
N GLU A 133 -12.82 0.78 1.13
CA GLU A 133 -13.78 -0.31 1.30
C GLU A 133 -13.09 -1.51 1.99
N ILE A 134 -13.69 -1.95 3.09
CA ILE A 134 -13.24 -3.11 3.88
C ILE A 134 -14.42 -4.05 4.03
N PHE A 135 -14.21 -5.31 3.68
CA PHE A 135 -15.23 -6.35 3.71
C PHE A 135 -14.88 -7.40 4.75
N GLU A 136 -15.88 -7.91 5.46
CA GLU A 136 -15.69 -9.01 6.39
C GLU A 136 -15.59 -10.34 5.64
N ILE A 137 -14.68 -11.20 6.10
CA ILE A 137 -14.58 -12.59 5.65
C ILE A 137 -15.44 -13.45 6.58
N GLN A 138 -16.43 -14.11 6.00
CA GLN A 138 -17.33 -15.03 6.69
C GLN A 138 -17.18 -16.42 6.09
N ASN A 139 -17.47 -17.46 6.86
CA ASN A 139 -17.47 -18.81 6.34
C ASN A 139 -18.89 -19.24 5.98
N ASN A 140 -19.05 -19.86 4.81
CA ASN A 140 -20.30 -20.48 4.43
C ASN A 140 -20.55 -21.77 5.22
N ARG A 141 -21.68 -22.44 4.96
CA ARG A 141 -22.03 -23.72 5.63
C ARG A 141 -21.05 -24.86 5.35
N ALA A 142 -20.31 -24.80 4.23
CA ALA A 142 -19.25 -25.73 3.88
C ALA A 142 -17.88 -25.31 4.44
N ASN A 143 -17.84 -24.28 5.29
CA ASN A 143 -16.64 -23.67 5.86
C ASN A 143 -15.69 -23.07 4.81
N GLU A 144 -16.23 -22.64 3.69
CA GLU A 144 -15.48 -21.94 2.65
C GLU A 144 -15.55 -20.42 2.90
N PRO A 145 -14.41 -19.71 2.78
CA PRO A 145 -14.35 -18.27 2.96
C PRO A 145 -15.10 -17.51 1.87
N LEU A 146 -15.98 -16.62 2.33
CA LEU A 146 -16.77 -15.67 1.56
C LEU A 146 -16.45 -14.25 2.01
N VAL A 147 -16.38 -13.34 1.07
CA VAL A 147 -16.35 -11.90 1.35
C VAL A 147 -17.77 -11.37 1.20
N VAL A 148 -18.28 -10.69 2.23
CA VAL A 148 -19.64 -10.15 2.26
C VAL A 148 -19.60 -8.62 2.21
N ASN A 149 -20.42 -8.04 1.34
CA ASN A 149 -20.53 -6.59 1.20
C ASN A 149 -21.62 -5.98 2.08
N GLY A 150 -21.68 -4.64 2.11
CA GLY A 150 -22.65 -3.91 2.94
C GLY A 150 -24.13 -4.14 2.59
N TYR A 151 -24.44 -4.80 1.47
CA TYR A 151 -25.78 -5.16 1.04
C TYR A 151 -26.09 -6.67 1.21
N GLY A 152 -25.17 -7.45 1.76
CA GLY A 152 -25.34 -8.89 1.95
C GLY A 152 -25.06 -9.73 0.70
N GLU A 153 -24.50 -9.15 -0.37
CA GLU A 153 -23.96 -9.93 -1.48
C GLU A 153 -22.65 -10.59 -1.02
N ALA A 154 -22.44 -11.86 -1.39
CA ALA A 154 -21.27 -12.63 -1.00
C ALA A 154 -20.55 -13.20 -2.22
N CYS A 155 -19.22 -13.14 -2.24
CA CYS A 155 -18.39 -13.80 -3.25
C CYS A 155 -17.39 -14.73 -2.58
N HIS A 156 -17.10 -15.85 -3.24
CA HIS A 156 -16.02 -16.74 -2.81
C HIS A 156 -14.67 -16.02 -2.85
N TRP A 157 -13.85 -16.27 -1.83
CA TRP A 157 -12.53 -15.71 -1.72
C TRP A 157 -11.50 -16.79 -1.48
N ASN A 158 -10.41 -16.83 -2.25
CA ASN A 158 -9.34 -17.77 -2.01
C ASN A 158 -8.35 -17.17 -1.00
N LEU A 159 -8.51 -17.55 0.26
CA LEU A 159 -7.63 -17.09 1.34
C LEU A 159 -6.18 -17.49 1.07
N SER A 160 -5.31 -16.49 1.08
CA SER A 160 -3.85 -16.66 1.06
C SER A 160 -3.32 -16.83 2.48
N ASN A 161 -4.01 -16.26 3.46
CA ASN A 161 -3.70 -16.37 4.88
C ASN A 161 -4.95 -16.83 5.64
N ALA A 162 -4.87 -18.02 6.23
CA ALA A 162 -6.01 -18.73 6.79
C ALA A 162 -6.70 -18.01 7.96
N ASP A 163 -5.99 -17.12 8.66
CA ASP A 163 -6.54 -16.36 9.80
C ASP A 163 -7.01 -14.95 9.40
N SER A 164 -7.03 -14.63 8.11
CA SER A 164 -7.53 -13.36 7.62
C SER A 164 -9.01 -13.22 7.96
N THR A 165 -9.37 -12.03 8.44
CA THR A 165 -10.75 -11.75 8.92
C THR A 165 -11.47 -10.76 8.03
N HIS A 166 -10.73 -9.95 7.27
CA HIS A 166 -11.30 -8.95 6.39
C HIS A 166 -10.45 -8.84 5.11
N VAL A 167 -11.04 -8.26 4.07
CA VAL A 167 -10.37 -7.87 2.83
C VAL A 167 -10.47 -6.36 2.68
N MET A 168 -9.34 -5.71 2.45
CA MET A 168 -9.20 -4.27 2.27
C MET A 168 -8.86 -3.95 0.81
N LEU A 169 -9.65 -3.10 0.16
CA LEU A 169 -9.35 -2.68 -1.22
C LEU A 169 -8.27 -1.61 -1.28
N MET A 170 -7.40 -1.73 -2.27
CA MET A 170 -6.36 -0.74 -2.57
C MET A 170 -6.71 0.10 -3.79
N GLY A 171 -7.17 -0.56 -4.86
CA GLY A 171 -7.39 0.11 -6.13
C GLY A 171 -7.70 -0.85 -7.27
N ALA A 172 -7.83 -0.30 -8.47
CA ALA A 172 -7.97 -1.05 -9.71
C ALA A 172 -6.62 -1.12 -10.43
N GLU A 173 -6.14 -2.34 -10.63
CA GLU A 173 -4.96 -2.66 -11.43
C GLU A 173 -5.39 -2.90 -12.88
N ASP A 174 -4.73 -2.22 -13.81
CA ASP A 174 -4.77 -2.58 -15.22
C ASP A 174 -3.48 -3.37 -15.52
N PHE A 175 -3.62 -4.62 -15.94
CA PHE A 175 -2.52 -5.42 -16.45
C PHE A 175 -2.32 -5.14 -17.94
N ILE A 176 -1.11 -4.71 -18.33
CA ILE A 176 -0.69 -4.75 -19.74
C ILE A 176 0.02 -6.09 -19.95
N ILE A 177 -0.72 -7.10 -20.40
CA ILE A 177 -0.10 -8.36 -20.84
C ILE A 177 0.39 -8.14 -22.28
N PRO A 178 1.59 -8.64 -22.66
CA PRO A 178 2.12 -8.53 -24.02
C PRO A 178 1.20 -9.04 -25.16
N THR A 179 0.12 -9.73 -24.83
CA THR A 179 -0.86 -10.32 -25.76
C THR A 179 -2.13 -9.47 -25.99
N ASN A 180 -2.18 -8.20 -25.55
CA ASN A 180 -3.37 -7.33 -25.64
C ASN A 180 -4.62 -7.84 -24.86
N ALA A 181 -4.45 -8.80 -23.95
CA ALA A 181 -5.51 -9.21 -23.03
C ALA A 181 -5.54 -8.27 -21.81
N PHE A 182 -6.72 -7.71 -21.51
CA PHE A 182 -6.95 -6.88 -20.33
C PHE A 182 -7.62 -7.71 -19.25
N ILE A 183 -6.98 -7.83 -18.09
CA ILE A 183 -7.65 -8.34 -16.90
C ILE A 183 -7.72 -7.18 -15.90
N GLN A 184 -8.94 -6.74 -15.61
CA GLN A 184 -9.20 -5.79 -14.53
C GLN A 184 -9.28 -6.58 -13.24
N HIS A 185 -8.22 -6.54 -12.44
CA HIS A 185 -8.24 -7.03 -11.08
C HIS A 185 -8.24 -5.84 -10.12
N LEU A 186 -8.96 -6.00 -9.02
CA LEU A 186 -8.89 -5.08 -7.92
C LEU A 186 -7.85 -5.59 -6.95
N ALA A 187 -6.80 -4.80 -6.71
CA ALA A 187 -5.81 -5.14 -5.72
C ALA A 187 -6.43 -5.04 -4.33
N ALA A 188 -6.23 -6.09 -3.55
CA ALA A 188 -6.80 -6.20 -2.23
C ALA A 188 -5.82 -6.85 -1.27
N TYR A 189 -5.79 -6.34 -0.04
CA TYR A 189 -5.04 -6.93 1.05
C TYR A 189 -5.97 -7.74 1.93
N GLU A 190 -5.54 -8.93 2.29
CA GLU A 190 -6.13 -9.63 3.41
C GLU A 190 -5.61 -9.04 4.72
N ILE A 191 -6.50 -8.84 5.70
CA ILE A 191 -6.11 -8.22 6.97
C ILE A 191 -6.59 -9.06 8.16
N LYS A 192 -5.77 -9.08 9.21
CA LYS A 192 -6.10 -9.70 10.49
C LYS A 192 -5.54 -8.92 11.66
N LYS A 193 -6.09 -9.17 12.85
CA LYS A 193 -5.49 -8.72 14.08
C LYS A 193 -4.36 -9.66 14.49
N SER A 194 -3.21 -9.09 14.78
CA SER A 194 -2.11 -9.78 15.43
C SER A 194 -2.52 -10.25 16.83
N LYS A 195 -1.70 -11.11 17.45
CA LYS A 195 -1.88 -11.50 18.86
C LYS A 195 -1.84 -10.32 19.83
N SER A 196 -1.13 -9.25 19.47
CA SER A 196 -1.09 -8.03 20.27
C SER A 196 -2.30 -7.12 20.04
N GLY A 197 -3.16 -7.41 19.04
CA GLY A 197 -4.36 -6.63 18.73
C GLY A 197 -4.14 -5.48 17.75
N ALA A 198 -2.99 -5.44 17.06
CA ALA A 198 -2.72 -4.51 15.96
C ALA A 198 -3.18 -5.10 14.62
N TRP A 199 -3.61 -4.26 13.67
CA TRP A 199 -3.95 -4.73 12.33
C TRP A 199 -2.68 -4.97 11.49
N GLU A 200 -2.63 -6.15 10.88
CA GLU A 200 -1.60 -6.57 9.93
C GLU A 200 -2.23 -6.75 8.55
N CYS A 201 -1.49 -6.40 7.50
CA CYS A 201 -1.94 -6.49 6.12
C CYS A 201 -1.06 -7.44 5.33
N PHE A 202 -1.70 -8.33 4.57
CA PHE A 202 -1.07 -9.35 3.76
C PHE A 202 -1.53 -9.21 2.32
N PRO A 203 -0.64 -9.37 1.34
CA PRO A 203 -1.03 -9.45 -0.06
C PRO A 203 -2.07 -10.57 -0.24
N GLY A 204 -3.29 -10.24 -0.66
CA GLY A 204 -4.27 -11.24 -1.07
C GLY A 204 -3.99 -11.78 -2.47
N HIS A 205 -4.15 -13.08 -2.67
CA HIS A 205 -4.21 -13.72 -3.99
C HIS A 205 -5.67 -13.78 -4.45
N GLY A 206 -6.13 -12.71 -5.08
CA GLY A 206 -7.50 -12.65 -5.60
C GLY A 206 -7.88 -11.24 -6.02
N GLY A 207 -8.73 -11.13 -7.03
CA GLY A 207 -9.40 -9.88 -7.37
C GLY A 207 -10.80 -9.89 -6.77
N VAL A 208 -11.18 -8.82 -6.08
CA VAL A 208 -12.61 -8.59 -5.80
C VAL A 208 -13.31 -8.38 -7.15
N PRO A 209 -14.48 -8.99 -7.42
CA PRO A 209 -15.21 -8.69 -8.65
C PRO A 209 -15.56 -7.21 -8.69
N LYS A 210 -15.43 -6.56 -9.85
CA LYS A 210 -15.75 -5.14 -10.01
C LYS A 210 -17.16 -4.78 -9.53
N GLU A 211 -18.09 -5.74 -9.62
CA GLU A 211 -19.47 -5.65 -9.19
C GLU A 211 -19.64 -5.46 -7.68
N PHE A 212 -18.63 -5.80 -6.87
CA PHE A 212 -18.63 -5.63 -5.42
C PHE A 212 -18.16 -4.23 -4.98
N VAL A 213 -17.57 -3.45 -5.90
CA VAL A 213 -16.95 -2.15 -5.60
C VAL A 213 -17.90 -0.99 -5.81
N GLY A 214 -17.82 -0.01 -4.92
CA GLY A 214 -18.76 1.11 -4.88
C GLY A 214 -20.12 0.72 -4.35
N LYS A 215 -20.29 -0.55 -3.96
CA LYS A 215 -21.46 -1.09 -3.30
C LYS A 215 -21.28 -1.19 -1.78
N THR A 216 -20.20 -0.66 -1.20
CA THR A 216 -20.07 -0.66 0.26
C THR A 216 -19.66 0.72 0.74
N ARG A 217 -20.10 1.06 1.96
CA ARG A 217 -19.62 2.28 2.61
C ARG A 217 -18.13 2.12 2.90
N ARG A 218 -17.37 3.20 2.71
CA ARG A 218 -15.96 3.21 3.08
C ARG A 218 -15.83 3.05 4.59
N SER A 219 -14.68 2.57 5.02
CA SER A 219 -14.32 2.38 6.41
C SER A 219 -12.98 3.03 6.71
N HIS A 220 -12.87 3.56 7.91
CA HIS A 220 -11.64 4.03 8.52
C HIS A 220 -10.99 2.91 9.32
N MET A 221 -9.69 2.73 9.12
CA MET A 221 -8.89 1.78 9.88
C MET A 221 -7.50 2.34 10.15
N ARG A 222 -6.97 2.09 11.34
CA ARG A 222 -5.56 2.36 11.66
C ARG A 222 -4.73 1.12 11.44
N ILE A 223 -3.86 1.17 10.43
CA ILE A 223 -2.87 0.13 10.13
C ILE A 223 -1.62 0.41 10.96
N GLY A 224 -1.14 -0.61 11.67
CA GLY A 224 -0.05 -0.45 12.64
C GLY A 224 -0.43 0.34 13.90
N GLY A 225 0.56 0.60 14.75
CA GLY A 225 0.42 1.34 16.01
C GLY A 225 -0.19 0.55 17.17
N SER A 226 -0.74 1.29 18.15
CA SER A 226 -1.24 0.75 19.41
C SER A 226 -2.43 -0.22 19.22
N PRO A 227 -2.47 -1.34 19.97
CA PRO A 227 -3.57 -2.30 19.95
C PRO A 227 -4.97 -1.70 20.11
N GLY A 228 -5.98 -2.37 19.54
CA GLY A 228 -7.38 -2.09 19.84
C GLY A 228 -8.06 -1.09 18.90
N SER A 229 -7.40 -0.69 17.81
CA SER A 229 -8.04 0.11 16.77
C SER A 229 -9.24 -0.63 16.17
N LYS A 230 -10.36 0.09 16.08
CA LYS A 230 -11.60 -0.42 15.49
C LYS A 230 -11.63 -0.04 14.01
N ILE A 231 -12.27 -0.89 13.21
CA ILE A 231 -12.77 -0.50 11.89
C ILE A 231 -14.05 0.28 12.17
N THR A 232 -14.10 1.53 11.71
CA THR A 232 -15.28 2.39 11.87
C THR A 232 -15.77 2.82 10.51
N GLU A 233 -17.08 2.97 10.37
CA GLU A 233 -17.65 3.51 9.15
C GLU A 233 -17.08 4.90 8.83
N CYS A 234 -16.85 5.17 7.56
CA CYS A 234 -16.33 6.45 7.10
C CYS A 234 -17.45 7.48 7.03
N ASP A 235 -17.18 8.66 7.57
CA ASP A 235 -18.01 9.86 7.51
C ASP A 235 -17.41 10.95 6.62
N CYS A 236 -16.30 10.66 5.93
CA CYS A 236 -15.76 11.60 4.96
C CYS A 236 -16.83 11.84 3.90
N ALA A 237 -17.15 13.11 3.64
CA ALA A 237 -17.89 13.46 2.44
C ALA A 237 -17.19 12.76 1.27
N ASP A 238 -17.94 12.09 0.40
CA ASP A 238 -17.45 11.55 -0.85
C ASP A 238 -16.92 12.71 -1.69
N GLY A 239 -15.70 13.15 -1.38
CA GLY A 239 -15.03 14.26 -2.01
C GLY A 239 -14.65 13.80 -3.41
N GLY A 240 -15.26 14.47 -4.39
CA GLY A 240 -15.13 14.22 -5.83
C GLY A 240 -13.75 14.44 -6.40
#